data_AF-A0A258RMZ2-F1
#
_entry.id   AF-A0A258RMZ2-F1
#
_cell.length_a   1.000
_cell.length_b   1.000
_cell.length_c   1.000
_cell.angle_alpha   90.00
_cell.angle_beta   90.00
_cell.angle_gamma   90.00
#
_symmetry.space_group_name_H-M   'P 1'
#
loop_
_entity.id
_entity.type
_entity.pdbx_description
1 polymer ?
#
loop_
_entity_poly.entity_id
_entity_poly.type
_entity_poly.pdbx_seq_one_letter_code
_entity_poly.pdbx_strand_id
1 'polypeptide(L)' 'MQPSRDLARLVEIMVALRTPVTGCPWDLEQDFSTIAPYTIEEAYEVADAIARNDMADLPD' A
#
# COMPACT_ATOMS: atom_id res chain seq x y z
N MET A 1 -16.77 0.37 6.25
CA MET A 1 -16.63 0.07 4.81
C MET A 1 -15.84 -1.23 4.70
N GLN A 2 -16.31 -2.24 3.97
CA GLN A 2 -15.52 -3.46 3.76
C GLN A 2 -14.53 -3.22 2.60
N PRO A 3 -13.22 -3.51 2.76
CA PRO A 3 -12.26 -3.39 1.67
C PRO A 3 -12.55 -4.42 0.57
N SER A 4 -12.30 -4.04 -0.68
CA SER A 4 -12.43 -4.95 -1.82
C SER A 4 -11.25 -5.91 -1.87
N ARG A 5 -11.49 -7.19 -2.17
CA ARG A 5 -10.44 -8.17 -2.50
C ARG A 5 -10.05 -8.16 -3.98
N ASP A 6 -10.66 -7.29 -4.78
CA ASP A 6 -10.38 -7.19 -6.20
C ASP A 6 -9.15 -6.31 -6.47
N LEU A 7 -8.12 -6.92 -7.03
CA LEU A 7 -6.90 -6.21 -7.43
C LEU A 7 -7.18 -5.13 -8.49
N ALA A 8 -8.15 -5.34 -9.39
CA ALA A 8 -8.52 -4.33 -10.38
C ALA A 8 -9.03 -3.06 -9.68
N ARG A 9 -9.82 -3.22 -8.61
CA ARG A 9 -10.30 -2.10 -7.81
C ARG A 9 -9.16 -1.35 -7.11
N LEU A 10 -8.15 -2.06 -6.61
CA LEU A 10 -6.96 -1.41 -6.04
C LEU A 10 -6.22 -0.58 -7.09
N VAL A 11 -6.02 -1.12 -8.29
CA VAL A 11 -5.37 -0.40 -9.38
C VAL A 11 -6.14 0.86 -9.77
N GLU A 12 -7.48 0.79 -9.87
CA GLU A 12 -8.32 1.97 -10.11
C GLU A 12 -8.14 3.06 -9.05
N ILE A 13 -8.05 2.68 -7.77
CA ILE A 13 -7.79 3.62 -6.67
C ILE A 13 -6.43 4.27 -6.84
N MET A 14 -5.38 3.49 -7.12
CA MET A 14 -4.03 4.03 -7.32
C MET A 14 -3.97 5.00 -8.51
N VAL A 15 -4.69 4.71 -9.59
CA VAL A 15 -4.83 5.63 -10.74
C VAL A 15 -5.54 6.92 -10.32
N ALA A 16 -6.63 6.83 -9.57
CA ALA A 16 -7.37 8.00 -9.08
C ALA A 16 -6.50 8.88 -8.17
N LEU A 17 -5.75 8.27 -7.25
CA LEU A 17 -4.84 8.97 -6.33
C LEU A 17 -3.73 9.72 -7.08
N ARG A 18 -3.24 9.16 -8.20
CA ARG A 18 -2.17 9.75 -9.02
C ARG A 18 -2.68 10.56 -10.22
N THR A 19 -3.97 10.85 -10.29
CA THR A 19 -4.53 11.66 -11.39
C THR A 19 -4.05 13.12 -11.27
N PRO A 20 -3.46 13.74 -12.30
CA PRO A 20 -3.01 15.12 -12.21
C PRO A 20 -4.14 16.08 -11.84
N VAL A 21 -3.84 17.12 -11.07
CA VAL A 21 -4.78 18.17 -10.61
C VAL A 21 -5.83 17.70 -9.59
N THR A 22 -6.40 16.51 -9.75
CA THR A 22 -7.50 16.02 -8.90
C THR A 22 -7.10 14.91 -7.93
N GLY A 23 -5.91 14.34 -8.09
CA GLY A 23 -5.35 13.29 -7.24
C GLY A 23 -4.90 13.79 -5.87
N CYS A 24 -4.45 12.86 -5.04
CA CYS A 24 -3.88 13.17 -3.74
C CYS A 24 -2.52 13.88 -3.93
N PRO A 25 -2.31 15.07 -3.32
CA PRO A 25 -1.05 15.81 -3.47
C PRO A 25 0.17 14.99 -3.07
N TRP A 26 0.08 14.22 -1.98
CA TRP A 26 1.18 13.39 -1.52
C TRP A 26 1.54 12.29 -2.53
N ASP A 27 0.55 11.57 -3.06
CA ASP A 27 0.76 10.50 -4.06
C ASP A 27 1.33 11.03 -5.38
N LEU A 28 0.97 12.27 -5.75
CA LEU A 28 1.49 12.95 -6.93
C LEU A 28 2.98 13.34 -6.77
N GLU A 29 3.43 13.63 -5.55
CA GLU A 29 4.82 13.96 -5.24
C GLU A 29 5.73 12.72 -5.14
N GLN A 30 5.16 11.51 -5.03
CA GLN A 30 5.95 10.28 -4.87
C GLN A 30 6.59 9.79 -6.18
N ASP A 31 7.83 9.32 -6.06
CA ASP A 31 8.54 8.58 -7.11
C ASP A 31 9.09 7.24 -6.59
N PHE A 32 9.78 6.49 -7.44
CA PHE A 32 10.34 5.19 -7.03
C PHE A 32 11.35 5.30 -5.89
N SER A 33 12.09 6.40 -5.80
CA SER A 33 13.10 6.60 -4.75
C SER A 33 12.45 6.88 -3.40
N THR A 34 11.34 7.63 -3.39
CA THR A 34 10.61 7.93 -2.14
C THR A 34 9.82 6.72 -1.63
N ILE A 35 9.34 5.84 -2.52
CA ILE A 35 8.57 4.63 -2.13
C ILE A 35 9.45 3.44 -1.73
N ALA A 36 10.68 3.37 -2.24
CA ALA A 36 11.61 2.27 -1.96
C ALA A 36 11.82 1.96 -0.46
N PRO A 37 12.09 2.94 0.44
CA PRO A 37 12.26 2.66 1.86
C PRO A 37 10.99 2.07 2.50
N TYR A 38 9.81 2.60 2.19
CA TYR A 38 8.53 2.09 2.72
C TYR A 38 8.25 0.66 2.26
N THR A 39 8.59 0.33 1.00
CA THR A 39 8.45 -1.05 0.50
C THR A 39 9.31 -2.03 1.31
N ILE A 40 10.49 -1.61 1.76
CA ILE A 40 11.37 -2.43 2.59
C ILE A 40 10.80 -2.56 4.00
N GLU A 41 10.33 -1.47 4.61
CA GLU A 41 9.72 -1.46 5.94
C GLU A 41 8.54 -2.45 6.01
N GLU A 42 7.58 -2.35 5.08
CA GLU A 42 6.42 -3.23 5.00
C GLU A 42 6.81 -4.72 4.84
N ALA A 43 7.88 -5.02 4.10
CA ALA A 43 8.37 -6.39 3.98
C ALA A 43 8.93 -6.95 5.30
N TYR A 44 9.55 -6.09 6.12
CA TYR A 44 9.97 -6.46 7.47
C TYR A 44 8.80 -6.59 8.43
N GLU A 45 7.76 -5.77 8.29
CA GLU A 45 6.53 -5.90 9.10
C GLU A 45 5.83 -7.23 8.86
N VAL A 46 5.70 -7.65 7.59
CA VAL A 46 5.19 -8.98 7.24
C VAL A 46 6.05 -10.08 7.85
N ALA A 47 7.38 -9.97 7.75
CA ALA A 47 8.29 -10.96 8.32
C ALA A 47 8.18 -11.03 9.86
N ASP A 48 8.02 -9.90 10.53
CA ASP A 48 7.82 -9.82 11.98
C ASP A 48 6.49 -10.44 12.41
N ALA A 49 5.39 -10.11 11.74
CA ALA A 49 4.07 -10.70 12.02
C ALA A 49 4.11 -12.24 11.94
N ILE A 50 4.80 -12.79 10.92
CA ILE A 50 5.03 -14.23 10.78
C ILE A 50 5.87 -14.77 11.95
N ALA A 51 6.97 -14.10 12.29
CA ALA A 51 7.87 -14.53 13.37
C ALA A 51 7.17 -14.54 14.74
N ARG A 52 6.25 -13.61 14.97
CA ARG A 52 5.43 -13.52 16.19
C ARG A 52 4.20 -14.43 16.17
N ASN A 53 3.93 -15.13 15.06
CA ASN A 53 2.70 -15.91 14.83
C ASN A 53 1.44 -15.06 15.07
N ASP A 54 1.49 -13.78 14.65
CA ASP A 54 0.43 -12.81 14.82
C ASP A 54 -0.41 -12.70 13.53
N MET A 55 -1.33 -13.64 13.37
CA MET A 55 -2.19 -13.70 12.18
C MET A 55 -3.25 -12.57 12.14
N ALA A 56 -3.44 -11.83 13.24
CA ALA A 56 -4.31 -10.65 13.22
C ALA A 56 -3.65 -9.49 12.47
N ASP A 57 -2.32 -9.36 12.59
CA ASP A 57 -1.51 -8.37 11.87
C ASP A 57 -1.18 -8.80 10.42
N LEU A 58 -1.49 -10.04 10.03
CA LEU A 58 -1.33 -10.56 8.66
C LEU A 58 -2.67 -11.04 8.06
N PRO A 59 -3.58 -10.11 7.67
CA PRO A 59 -4.90 -10.47 7.16
C PRO A 59 -4.88 -11.01 5.72
N ASP A 60 -5.78 -11.97 5.44
CA ASP A 60 -6.02 -12.62 4.13
C ASP A 60 -7.01 -11.88 3.20
#